data_AF-A0A6V7HSB4-F1
#
_entry.id   AF-A0A6V7HSB4-F1
#
_cell.length_a   1.000
_cell.length_b   1.000
_cell.length_c   1.000
_cell.angle_alpha   90.00
_cell.angle_beta   90.00
_cell.angle_gamma   90.00
#
_symmetry.space_group_name_H-M   'P 1'
#
loop_
_entity.id
_entity.type
_entity.pdbx_description
1 polymer ?
#
loop_
_entity_poly.entity_id
_entity_poly.type
_entity_poly.pdbx_seq_one_letter_code
_entity_poly.pdbx_strand_id
1 'polypeptide(L)' 'IEKIILISKNDLTWLLRAGKHRITIPKSLQQNNASCGLVPFGSTARVSTTGLKWNL' A
#
# COMPACT_ATOMS: atom_id res chain seq x y z
N ILE A 1 -8.44 15.63 -7.18
CA ILE A 1 -8.10 15.26 -5.79
C ILE A 1 -6.60 15.03 -5.75
N GLU A 2 -5.90 15.83 -4.96
CA GLU A 2 -4.44 15.71 -4.79
C GLU A 2 -4.09 14.42 -4.06
N LYS A 3 -2.99 13.79 -4.47
CA LYS A 3 -2.44 12.60 -3.80
C LYS A 3 -1.41 13.07 -2.80
N ILE A 4 -1.73 12.93 -1.52
CA ILE A 4 -0.79 13.21 -0.43
C ILE A 4 -0.06 11.92 -0.09
N ILE A 5 1.27 12.00 -0.06
CA ILE A 5 2.16 10.91 0.34
C ILE A 5 2.97 11.40 1.55
N LEU A 6 2.92 10.63 2.63
CA LEU A 6 3.77 10.82 3.80
C LEU A 6 5.07 10.06 3.57
N ILE A 7 6.19 10.78 3.68
CA ILE A 7 7.53 10.22 3.54
C ILE A 7 8.17 10.15 4.92
N SER A 8 8.51 8.94 5.33
CA SER A 8 9.29 8.65 6.53
C SER A 8 10.69 8.19 6.16
N LYS A 9 11.56 7.98 7.16
CA LYS A 9 12.95 7.56 6.94
C LYS A 9 13.08 6.32 6.05
N ASN A 10 12.20 5.32 6.23
CA ASN A 10 12.26 4.03 5.53
C ASN A 10 10.99 3.67 4.75
N ASP A 11 9.91 4.44 4.92
CA ASP A 11 8.57 4.03 4.47
C ASP A 11 7.84 5.20 3.78
N LEU A 12 6.92 4.83 2.88
CA LEU A 12 5.97 5.73 2.26
C LEU A 12 4.56 5.32 2.70
N THR A 13 3.73 6.28 3.08
CA THR A 13 2.33 6.02 3.45
C THR A 13 1.40 6.96 2.68
N TRP A 14 0.32 6.42 2.13
CA TRP A 14 -0.71 7.22 1.45
C TRP A 14 -2.09 6.59 1.64
N LEU A 15 -3.13 7.40 1.48
CA LEU A 15 -4.50 6.96 1.65
C LEU A 15 -5.03 6.32 0.36
N LEU A 16 -5.45 5.06 0.43
CA LEU A 16 -6.25 4.41 -0.61
C LEU A 16 -7.72 4.72 -0.37
N ARG A 17 -8.37 5.42 -1.31
CA ARG A 17 -9.82 5.64 -1.30
C ARG A 17 -10.57 4.37 -1.71
N ALA A 18 -11.87 4.28 -1.44
CA ALA A 18 -12.68 3.17 -1.92
C ALA A 18 -12.57 3.02 -3.45
N GLY A 19 -12.36 1.80 -3.93
CA GLY A 19 -12.21 1.50 -5.35
C GLY A 19 -11.11 0.48 -5.65
N LYS A 20 -10.72 0.41 -6.93
CA LYS A 20 -9.65 -0.48 -7.40
C LYS A 20 -8.36 0.31 -7.60
N HIS A 21 -7.25 -0.25 -7.14
CA HIS A 21 -5.94 0.38 -7.21
C HIS A 21 -4.95 -0.57 -7.86
N ARG A 22 -3.97 0.00 -8.56
CA ARG A 22 -2.80 -0.72 -9.06
C ARG A 22 -1.56 -0.01 -8.56
N ILE A 23 -0.75 -0.71 -7.78
CA ILE A 23 0.48 -0.19 -7.19
C ILE A 23 1.64 -0.92 -7.85
N THR A 24 2.49 -0.20 -8.58
CA THR A 24 3.66 -0.77 -9.25
C THR A 24 4.88 -0.61 -8.35
N ILE A 25 5.45 -1.72 -7.91
CA ILE A 25 6.63 -1.72 -7.03
C ILE A 25 7.92 -1.86 -7.86
N PRO A 26 8.90 -0.96 -7.70
CA PRO A 26 10.22 -1.10 -8.33
C PRO A 26 10.90 -2.44 -8.02
N LYS A 27 11.64 -3.01 -8.98
CA LYS A 27 12.35 -4.28 -8.81
C LYS A 27 13.32 -4.26 -7.62
N SER A 28 13.96 -3.12 -7.35
CA SER A 28 14.87 -2.97 -6.21
C SER A 28 14.20 -3.23 -4.87
N LEU A 29 12.96 -2.75 -4.68
CA LEU A 29 12.21 -3.00 -3.44
C LEU A 29 11.75 -4.46 -3.33
N GLN A 30 11.44 -5.11 -4.45
CA GLN A 30 11.12 -6.54 -4.48
C GLN A 30 12.33 -7.39 -4.09
N GLN A 31 13.50 -7.08 -4.64
CA GLN A 31 14.76 -7.78 -4.34
C GLN A 31 15.19 -7.62 -2.88
N ASN A 32 14.94 -6.43 -2.30
CA ASN A 32 15.24 -6.14 -0.90
C ASN A 32 14.17 -6.66 0.08
N ASN A 33 13.17 -7.41 -0.39
CA ASN A 33 12.05 -7.90 0.42
C ASN A 33 11.38 -6.79 1.25
N ALA A 34 11.18 -5.61 0.65
CA ALA A 34 10.54 -4.48 1.32
C ALA A 34 9.15 -4.90 1.85
N SER A 35 8.88 -4.59 3.11
CA SER A 35 7.59 -4.85 3.73
C SER A 35 6.56 -3.82 3.29
N CYS A 36 5.29 -4.21 3.34
CA CYS A 36 4.17 -3.30 3.18
C CYS A 36 2.97 -3.82 3.97
N GLY A 37 1.99 -2.95 4.20
CA GLY A 37 0.78 -3.29 4.93
C GLY A 37 -0.38 -2.39 4.55
N LEU A 38 -1.59 -2.85 4.86
CA LEU A 38 -2.82 -2.08 4.72
C LEU A 38 -3.39 -1.83 6.12
N VAL A 39 -3.59 -0.57 6.46
CA VAL A 39 -4.15 -0.15 7.75
C VAL A 39 -5.53 0.45 7.51
N PRO A 40 -6.62 -0.15 8.00
CA PRO A 40 -7.94 0.45 7.93
C PRO A 40 -7.98 1.65 8.88
N PHE A 41 -7.91 2.86 8.31
CA PHE A 41 -7.91 4.10 9.07
C PHE A 41 -9.30 4.75 9.06
N GLY A 42 -9.83 5.05 10.25
CA GLY A 42 -11.11 5.72 10.44
C GLY A 42 -12.36 4.83 10.45
N SER A 43 -12.37 3.73 9.70
CA SER A 43 -13.46 2.74 9.71
C SER A 43 -12.99 1.34 9.30
N THR A 44 -13.84 0.34 9.48
CA THR A 44 -13.60 -1.00 8.93
C THR A 44 -13.56 -0.96 7.39
N ALA A 45 -12.78 -1.86 6.79
CA ALA A 45 -12.62 -1.96 5.34
C ALA A 45 -12.74 -3.42 4.90
N ARG A 46 -13.47 -3.66 3.81
CA ARG A 46 -13.50 -4.95 3.10
C ARG A 46 -12.57 -4.84 1.90
N VAL A 47 -11.51 -5.64 1.88
CA VAL A 47 -10.41 -5.52 0.92
C VAL A 47 -10.17 -6.86 0.24
N SER A 48 -9.86 -6.81 -1.05
CA SER A 48 -9.24 -7.92 -1.79
C SER A 48 -7.92 -7.45 -2.39
N THR A 49 -6.93 -8.34 -2.43
CA THR A 49 -5.58 -7.99 -2.89
C THR A 49 -4.98 -9.06 -3.79
N THR A 50 -4.04 -8.67 -4.64
CA THR A 50 -3.23 -9.60 -5.44
C THR A 50 -1.79 -9.11 -5.48
N GLY A 51 -0.84 -10.05 -5.47
CA GLY A 51 0.60 -9.77 -5.57
C GLY A 51 1.31 -9.46 -4.24
N LEU A 52 0.59 -9.45 -3.11
CA LEU A 52 1.22 -9.39 -1.79
C LEU A 52 1.67 -10.77 -1.32
N LYS A 53 2.63 -10.81 -0.39
CA LYS A 53 3.05 -12.05 0.27
C LYS A 53 1.86 -12.76 0.96
N TRP A 54 0.95 -11.97 1.52
CA TRP A 54 -0.32 -12.45 2.07
C TRP A 54 -1.45 -11.69 1.40
N ASN A 55 -2.17 -12.37 0.50
CA ASN A 55 -3.36 -11.80 -0.12
C ASN A 55 -4.57 -12.00 0.80
N LEU A 56 -5.41 -10.97 0.87
CA LEU A 56 -6.76 -10.95 1.45
C LEU A 56 -7.82 -11.14 0.36
#